data_AF-A0A6G1GSL5-F1
#
_entry.id   AF-A0A6G1GSL5-F1
#
_cell.length_a   1.000
_cell.length_b   1.000
_cell.length_c   1.000
_cell.angle_alpha   90.00
_cell.angle_beta   90.00
_cell.angle_gamma   90.00
#
_symmetry.space_group_name_H-M   'P 1'
#
loop_
_entity.id
_entity.type
_entity.pdbx_description
1 polymer ?
#
loop_
_entity_poly.entity_id
_entity_poly.type
_entity_poly.pdbx_seq_one_letter_code
_entity_poly.pdbx_strand_id
1 'polypeptide(L)'
;NIHTAKSGGCTEGSYCSYACGAGYQKAQWPTAQGMTGQSVGGILCKNGKLHKTSGNQKKLCMRGTSKIDVKVVNKMGENSAVCRTDYPGTESETVPLDTQPGQSYPLTCPDGENYYIWQGKTTSAQYYVNPSGVSVSDACQWGSAGTNRGNWAPVNLGVGYSAGSGWLSIMANAPTNPDGKLNFKIHIEGDDINGECSYENGQYCDGSGCNSQGCTVAVRSGEARYVFS
;
A
#
# COMPACT_ATOMS: atom_id res chain seq x y z
N ASN A 1 -15.32 -19.51 -14.58
CA ASN A 1 -14.21 -19.30 -13.62
C ASN A 1 -13.52 -17.99 -13.95
N ILE A 2 -13.37 -17.09 -12.98
CA ILE A 2 -12.55 -15.88 -13.13
C ILE A 2 -11.10 -16.29 -12.90
N HIS A 3 -10.22 -15.91 -13.82
CA HIS A 3 -8.79 -16.17 -13.72
C HIS A 3 -8.03 -14.85 -13.59
N THR A 4 -7.28 -14.66 -12.51
CA THR A 4 -6.35 -13.55 -12.33
C THR A 4 -4.94 -14.06 -12.60
N ALA A 5 -4.22 -13.46 -13.54
CA ALA A 5 -2.84 -13.82 -13.83
C ALA A 5 -1.95 -13.38 -12.66
N LYS A 6 -1.38 -14.34 -11.93
CA LYS A 6 -0.45 -14.10 -10.81
C LYS A 6 1.02 -14.35 -11.18
N SER A 7 1.27 -15.19 -12.17
CA SER A 7 2.59 -15.53 -12.70
C SER A 7 2.48 -15.98 -14.16
N GLY A 8 3.59 -16.02 -14.90
CA GLY A 8 3.61 -16.47 -16.30
C GLY A 8 3.05 -15.48 -17.33
N GLY A 9 2.72 -14.26 -16.92
CA GLY A 9 2.26 -13.19 -17.80
C GLY A 9 0.75 -13.17 -18.07
N CYS A 10 0.34 -12.28 -18.96
CA CYS A 10 -1.07 -12.03 -19.28
C CYS A 10 -1.56 -12.98 -20.39
N THR A 11 -2.29 -14.02 -20.03
CA THR A 11 -2.78 -15.04 -20.96
C THR A 11 -4.27 -14.85 -21.31
N GLU A 12 -4.67 -15.35 -22.48
CA GLU A 12 -6.05 -15.26 -22.99
C GLU A 12 -7.09 -15.68 -21.92
N GLY A 13 -8.15 -14.88 -21.76
CA GLY A 13 -9.21 -15.08 -20.76
C GLY A 13 -8.87 -14.60 -19.35
N SER A 14 -7.63 -14.15 -19.10
CA SER A 14 -7.19 -13.71 -17.77
C SER A 14 -7.41 -12.22 -17.52
N TYR A 15 -7.72 -11.88 -16.28
CA TYR A 15 -7.53 -10.54 -15.74
C TYR A 15 -6.06 -10.34 -15.36
N CYS A 16 -5.42 -9.37 -15.99
CA CYS A 16 -4.01 -9.10 -15.88
C CYS A 16 -3.81 -7.84 -15.05
N SER A 17 -3.19 -8.01 -13.89
CA SER A 17 -2.90 -6.87 -13.03
C SER A 17 -1.81 -5.98 -13.62
N TYR A 18 -1.78 -4.74 -13.17
CA TYR A 18 -0.78 -3.75 -13.52
C TYR A 18 -0.60 -2.77 -12.37
N ALA A 19 0.59 -2.22 -12.26
CA ALA A 19 0.92 -1.20 -11.29
C ALA A 19 0.79 0.21 -11.89
N CYS A 20 0.42 1.17 -11.06
CA CYS A 20 0.48 2.59 -11.36
C CYS A 20 1.60 3.21 -10.53
N GLY A 21 2.22 4.28 -11.05
CA GLY A 21 3.29 4.98 -10.35
C GLY A 21 2.87 5.55 -8.99
N ALA A 22 3.85 6.00 -8.22
CA ALA A 22 3.68 6.63 -6.91
C ALA A 22 2.56 7.70 -6.92
N GLY A 23 1.70 7.71 -5.89
CA GLY A 23 0.51 8.57 -5.83
C GLY A 23 -0.69 8.14 -6.70
N TYR A 24 -0.54 7.14 -7.57
CA TYR A 24 -1.60 6.59 -8.40
C TYR A 24 -1.95 5.14 -8.05
N GLN A 25 -3.20 4.79 -8.35
CA GLN A 25 -3.76 3.47 -8.14
C GLN A 25 -4.48 2.99 -9.40
N LYS A 26 -4.67 1.67 -9.44
CA LYS A 26 -5.36 0.97 -10.51
C LYS A 26 -6.78 1.51 -10.64
N ALA A 27 -7.23 1.81 -11.86
CA ALA A 27 -8.60 2.27 -12.17
C ALA A 27 -9.44 1.22 -12.89
N GLN A 28 -8.86 0.06 -13.22
CA GLN A 28 -9.54 -1.02 -13.93
C GLN A 28 -9.73 -2.21 -13.01
N TRP A 29 -10.98 -2.57 -12.78
CA TRP A 29 -11.42 -3.80 -12.14
C TRP A 29 -12.79 -4.18 -12.73
N PRO A 30 -13.06 -5.46 -12.99
CA PRO A 30 -14.38 -5.91 -13.43
C PRO A 30 -15.43 -5.80 -12.30
N THR A 31 -16.71 -5.74 -12.68
CA THR A 31 -17.81 -5.94 -11.71
C THR A 31 -17.80 -7.37 -11.14
N ALA A 32 -17.40 -8.35 -11.95
CA ALA A 32 -17.26 -9.74 -11.51
C ALA A 32 -16.06 -9.89 -10.58
N GLN A 33 -16.26 -10.42 -9.38
CA GLN A 33 -15.24 -10.60 -8.34
C GLN A 33 -15.17 -12.07 -7.90
N GLY A 34 -14.12 -12.44 -7.14
CA GLY A 34 -13.91 -13.82 -6.70
C GLY A 34 -15.03 -14.31 -5.77
N MET A 35 -15.54 -15.52 -6.04
CA MET A 35 -16.66 -16.09 -5.26
C MET A 35 -16.30 -16.41 -3.81
N THR A 36 -15.00 -16.60 -3.50
CA THR A 36 -14.53 -16.85 -2.13
C THR A 36 -13.83 -15.63 -1.54
N GLY A 37 -14.13 -14.43 -2.06
CA GLY A 37 -13.64 -13.16 -1.52
C GLY A 37 -12.37 -12.62 -2.18
N GLN A 38 -11.78 -13.27 -3.18
CA GLN A 38 -10.64 -12.66 -3.87
C GLN A 38 -11.06 -11.37 -4.57
N SER A 39 -10.25 -10.32 -4.42
CA SER A 39 -10.34 -9.17 -5.30
C SER A 39 -9.87 -9.54 -6.70
N VAL A 40 -10.49 -8.94 -7.70
CA VAL A 40 -10.14 -9.07 -9.11
C VAL A 40 -9.99 -7.66 -9.64
N GLY A 41 -8.79 -7.34 -10.10
CA GLY A 41 -8.47 -6.09 -10.76
C GLY A 41 -7.67 -6.36 -12.03
N GLY A 42 -7.45 -5.30 -12.80
CA GLY A 42 -6.61 -5.36 -13.98
C GLY A 42 -7.38 -5.14 -15.28
N ILE A 43 -6.77 -5.57 -16.37
CA ILE A 43 -7.31 -5.53 -17.73
C ILE A 43 -7.52 -6.95 -18.24
N LEU A 44 -8.53 -7.18 -19.05
CA LEU A 44 -8.85 -8.51 -19.58
C LEU A 44 -8.04 -8.78 -20.85
N CYS A 45 -7.30 -9.89 -20.89
CA CYS A 45 -6.76 -10.43 -22.13
C CYS A 45 -7.88 -11.15 -22.89
N LYS A 46 -8.27 -10.62 -24.05
CA LYS A 46 -9.30 -11.23 -24.89
C LYS A 46 -8.99 -11.02 -26.37
N ASN A 47 -9.04 -12.10 -27.14
CA ASN A 47 -8.71 -12.16 -28.57
C ASN A 47 -7.33 -11.56 -28.85
N GLY A 48 -6.33 -11.91 -28.04
CA GLY A 48 -4.95 -11.41 -28.18
C GLY A 48 -4.78 -9.91 -27.93
N LYS A 49 -5.76 -9.25 -27.31
CA LYS A 49 -5.73 -7.82 -26.97
C LYS A 49 -6.06 -7.59 -25.51
N LEU A 50 -5.60 -6.45 -24.99
CA LEU A 50 -5.91 -5.99 -23.64
C LEU A 50 -7.13 -5.08 -23.65
N HIS A 51 -8.12 -5.39 -22.81
CA HIS A 51 -9.38 -4.67 -22.71
C HIS A 51 -9.56 -4.10 -21.31
N LYS A 52 -10.00 -2.84 -21.24
CA LYS A 52 -10.45 -2.22 -19.99
C LYS A 52 -11.64 -2.99 -19.42
N THR A 53 -11.72 -3.05 -18.10
CA THR A 53 -12.70 -3.88 -17.38
C THR A 53 -13.68 -3.05 -16.56
N SER A 54 -13.32 -1.82 -16.22
CA SER A 54 -14.21 -0.88 -15.55
C SER A 54 -15.04 -0.13 -16.59
N GLY A 55 -16.36 -0.19 -16.47
CA GLY A 55 -17.27 0.52 -17.37
C GLY A 55 -17.18 2.05 -17.25
N ASN A 56 -16.77 2.54 -16.08
CA ASN A 56 -16.82 3.98 -15.75
C ASN A 56 -15.45 4.66 -15.83
N GLN A 57 -14.35 3.90 -15.92
CA GLN A 57 -13.00 4.46 -15.91
C GLN A 57 -12.35 4.44 -17.29
N LYS A 58 -12.01 5.64 -17.79
CA LYS A 58 -11.41 5.80 -19.11
C LYS A 58 -9.91 5.49 -19.13
N LYS A 59 -9.21 5.75 -18.03
CA LYS A 59 -7.76 5.59 -17.86
C LYS A 59 -7.42 4.29 -17.13
N LEU A 60 -6.18 3.83 -17.27
CA LEU A 60 -5.66 2.71 -16.48
C LEU A 60 -5.34 3.14 -15.04
N CYS A 61 -4.75 4.32 -14.88
CA CYS A 61 -4.39 4.83 -13.57
C CYS A 61 -5.27 6.02 -13.18
N MET A 62 -5.66 6.06 -11.91
CA MET A 62 -6.30 7.21 -11.27
C MET A 62 -5.48 7.65 -10.06
N ARG A 63 -5.46 8.95 -9.77
CA ARG A 63 -4.79 9.45 -8.58
C ARG A 63 -5.59 9.04 -7.34
N GLY A 64 -4.92 8.89 -6.20
CA GLY A 64 -5.62 8.93 -4.91
C GLY A 64 -6.34 10.26 -4.69
N THR A 65 -7.06 10.38 -3.57
CA THR A 65 -7.74 11.62 -3.20
C THR A 65 -6.78 12.81 -3.22
N SER A 66 -7.32 13.99 -3.55
CA SER A 66 -6.60 15.27 -3.43
C SER A 66 -6.99 16.04 -2.17
N LYS A 67 -7.80 15.45 -1.29
CA LYS A 67 -8.28 16.10 -0.05
C LYS A 67 -7.16 16.22 1.00
N ILE A 68 -6.16 15.34 0.94
CA ILE A 68 -4.90 15.41 1.67
C ILE A 68 -3.75 14.94 0.77
N ASP A 69 -2.52 15.36 1.06
CA ASP A 69 -1.31 14.84 0.44
C ASP A 69 -0.57 13.91 1.40
N VAL A 70 -0.20 12.72 0.94
CA VAL A 70 0.49 11.72 1.77
C VAL A 70 1.78 11.31 1.09
N LYS A 71 2.89 11.30 1.83
CA LYS A 71 4.20 10.92 1.28
C LYS A 71 5.04 10.11 2.27
N VAL A 72 6.10 9.50 1.76
CA VAL A 72 7.24 9.03 2.58
C VAL A 72 8.39 10.01 2.38
N VAL A 73 9.10 10.33 3.47
CA VAL A 73 10.34 11.10 3.47
C VAL A 73 11.43 10.23 4.07
N ASN A 74 12.43 9.87 3.28
CA ASN A 74 13.55 9.09 3.77
C ASN A 74 14.71 10.00 4.19
N LYS A 75 14.94 10.13 5.50
CA LYS A 75 16.09 10.89 6.06
C LYS A 75 17.30 10.01 6.38
N MET A 76 17.21 8.70 6.15
CA MET A 76 18.30 7.76 6.38
C MET A 76 19.39 7.90 5.31
N GLY A 77 20.56 7.30 5.57
CA GLY A 77 21.68 7.25 4.62
C GLY A 77 21.56 6.20 3.52
N GLU A 78 20.57 5.30 3.60
CA GLU A 78 20.34 4.20 2.65
C GLU A 78 18.89 4.20 2.16
N ASN A 79 18.62 3.42 1.11
CA ASN A 79 17.28 3.26 0.59
C ASN A 79 16.40 2.38 1.52
N SER A 80 15.09 2.45 1.35
CA SER A 80 14.15 1.47 1.88
C SER A 80 13.09 1.18 0.83
N ALA A 81 12.90 -0.09 0.51
CA ALA A 81 11.83 -0.51 -0.39
C ALA A 81 10.48 -0.53 0.35
N VAL A 82 9.53 0.23 -0.16
CA VAL A 82 8.14 0.32 0.34
C VAL A 82 7.22 -0.30 -0.71
N CYS A 83 6.70 -1.49 -0.43
CA CYS A 83 5.96 -2.27 -1.41
C CYS A 83 4.46 -2.22 -1.12
N ARG A 84 3.66 -1.60 -2.00
CA ARG A 84 2.21 -1.56 -1.84
C ARG A 84 1.59 -2.88 -2.27
N THR A 85 0.54 -3.31 -1.58
CA THR A 85 -0.34 -4.38 -2.04
C THR A 85 -0.92 -4.05 -3.42
N ASP A 86 -0.85 -5.00 -4.35
CA ASP A 86 -1.48 -4.92 -5.66
C ASP A 86 -2.98 -5.19 -5.55
N TYR A 87 -3.71 -4.15 -5.18
CA TYR A 87 -5.12 -4.20 -4.84
C TYR A 87 -5.96 -3.16 -5.62
N PRO A 88 -7.14 -3.54 -6.16
CA PRO A 88 -7.61 -4.91 -6.35
C PRO A 88 -6.75 -5.65 -7.38
N GLY A 89 -6.58 -6.97 -7.25
CA GLY A 89 -5.72 -7.70 -8.17
C GLY A 89 -5.17 -9.00 -7.59
N THR A 90 -3.84 -9.08 -7.52
CA THR A 90 -3.14 -10.28 -7.04
C THR A 90 -3.07 -10.34 -5.51
N GLU A 91 -3.27 -9.19 -4.85
CA GLU A 91 -3.12 -9.01 -3.40
C GLU A 91 -1.70 -9.23 -2.90
N SER A 92 -0.72 -9.25 -3.80
CA SER A 92 0.70 -9.38 -3.49
C SER A 92 1.37 -8.02 -3.29
N GLU A 93 2.41 -7.97 -2.48
CA GLU A 93 3.19 -6.77 -2.13
C GLU A 93 4.19 -6.41 -3.22
N THR A 94 3.69 -6.18 -4.43
CA THR A 94 4.52 -6.14 -5.64
C THR A 94 4.51 -4.80 -6.35
N VAL A 95 3.84 -3.78 -5.81
CA VAL A 95 3.88 -2.42 -6.37
C VAL A 95 5.00 -1.64 -5.68
N PRO A 96 6.15 -1.43 -6.34
CA PRO A 96 7.33 -0.93 -5.66
C PRO A 96 7.35 0.59 -5.53
N LEU A 97 7.88 1.06 -4.41
CA LEU A 97 8.37 2.41 -4.23
C LEU A 97 9.75 2.34 -3.57
N ASP A 98 10.77 2.80 -4.27
CA ASP A 98 12.14 2.84 -3.73
C ASP A 98 12.41 4.20 -3.10
N THR A 99 12.47 4.27 -1.78
CA THR A 99 12.67 5.56 -1.10
C THR A 99 14.15 5.84 -0.95
N GLN A 100 14.73 6.68 -1.81
CA GLN A 100 16.15 7.00 -1.79
C GLN A 100 16.53 8.00 -0.68
N PRO A 101 17.79 8.01 -0.22
CA PRO A 101 18.27 8.92 0.82
C PRO A 101 17.97 10.40 0.54
N GLY A 102 17.42 11.10 1.54
CA GLY A 102 17.11 12.52 1.48
C GLY A 102 15.95 12.91 0.57
N GLN A 103 15.24 11.94 -0.02
CA GLN A 103 14.16 12.18 -0.98
C GLN A 103 12.77 11.99 -0.36
N SER A 104 11.75 12.48 -1.08
CA SER A 104 10.35 12.32 -0.72
C SER A 104 9.54 11.77 -1.88
N TYR A 105 8.55 10.93 -1.58
CA TYR A 105 7.78 10.21 -2.59
C TYR A 105 6.29 10.15 -2.22
N PRO A 106 5.38 10.45 -3.17
CA PRO A 106 3.95 10.44 -2.89
C PRO A 106 3.44 9.01 -2.68
N LEU A 107 2.62 8.83 -1.65
CA LEU A 107 1.79 7.65 -1.47
C LEU A 107 0.42 7.89 -2.08
N THR A 108 -0.20 6.82 -2.56
CA THR A 108 -1.62 6.89 -2.91
C THR A 108 -2.45 6.84 -1.63
N CYS A 109 -3.38 7.79 -1.51
CA CYS A 109 -4.44 7.78 -0.51
C CYS A 109 -5.79 7.45 -1.20
N PRO A 110 -6.28 6.19 -1.15
CA PRO A 110 -7.57 5.86 -1.74
C PRO A 110 -8.72 6.62 -1.06
N ASP A 111 -9.65 7.15 -1.85
CA ASP A 111 -10.91 7.70 -1.34
C ASP A 111 -11.90 6.54 -1.16
N GLY A 112 -12.21 6.19 0.09
CA GLY A 112 -13.00 5.02 0.42
C GLY A 112 -14.40 5.03 -0.18
N GLU A 113 -14.97 6.20 -0.48
CA GLU A 113 -16.30 6.34 -1.09
C GLU A 113 -16.25 6.25 -2.63
N ASN A 114 -15.12 6.66 -3.23
CA ASN A 114 -14.99 6.85 -4.68
C ASN A 114 -14.02 5.88 -5.35
N TYR A 115 -13.52 4.89 -4.60
CA TYR A 115 -12.63 3.86 -5.10
C TYR A 115 -13.29 2.47 -5.10
N TYR A 116 -12.48 1.43 -5.27
CA TYR A 116 -12.92 0.04 -5.29
C TYR A 116 -13.57 -0.33 -3.95
N ILE A 117 -14.81 -0.83 -4.03
CA ILE A 117 -15.58 -1.35 -2.89
C ILE A 117 -15.52 -2.88 -2.92
N TRP A 118 -14.97 -3.48 -1.88
CA TRP A 118 -14.85 -4.93 -1.76
C TRP A 118 -15.90 -5.44 -0.78
N GLN A 119 -16.87 -6.23 -1.26
CA GLN A 119 -17.95 -6.80 -0.43
C GLN A 119 -18.69 -5.75 0.43
N GLY A 120 -18.94 -4.57 -0.15
CA GLY A 120 -19.60 -3.46 0.55
C GLY A 120 -18.70 -2.69 1.52
N LYS A 121 -17.40 -3.02 1.59
CA LYS A 121 -16.41 -2.33 2.42
C LYS A 121 -15.55 -1.40 1.57
N THR A 122 -15.26 -0.24 2.14
CA THR A 122 -14.29 0.70 1.59
C THR A 122 -12.89 0.10 1.66
N THR A 123 -11.97 0.64 0.87
CA THR A 123 -10.61 0.11 0.75
C THR A 123 -9.58 1.19 1.00
N SER A 124 -8.44 0.79 1.55
CA SER A 124 -7.27 1.63 1.83
C SER A 124 -6.03 1.03 1.17
N ALA A 125 -4.94 1.79 1.14
CA ALA A 125 -3.66 1.32 0.64
C ALA A 125 -2.81 0.84 1.82
N GLN A 126 -2.28 -0.38 1.69
CA GLN A 126 -1.31 -0.94 2.63
C GLN A 126 0.06 -1.03 1.96
N TYR A 127 1.09 -0.58 2.67
CA TYR A 127 2.47 -0.57 2.22
C TYR A 127 3.33 -1.37 3.18
N TYR A 128 4.18 -2.24 2.66
CA TYR A 128 5.09 -3.10 3.41
C TYR A 128 6.45 -2.44 3.40
N VAL A 129 6.92 -2.04 4.58
CA VAL A 129 8.19 -1.34 4.75
C VAL A 129 9.27 -2.36 5.01
N ASN A 130 10.26 -2.44 4.12
CA ASN A 130 11.36 -3.36 4.25
C ASN A 130 12.53 -2.71 5.00
N PRO A 131 13.46 -3.49 5.59
CA PRO A 131 14.66 -2.95 6.23
C PRO A 131 15.46 -2.03 5.32
N SER A 132 16.13 -1.05 5.93
CA SER A 132 17.06 -0.14 5.24
C SER A 132 18.15 -0.95 4.51
N GLY A 133 18.49 -0.51 3.30
CA GLY A 133 19.48 -1.15 2.42
C GLY A 133 18.93 -2.32 1.59
N VAL A 134 17.66 -2.71 1.74
CA VAL A 134 17.04 -3.76 0.92
C VAL A 134 16.55 -3.17 -0.41
N SER A 135 16.97 -3.78 -1.52
CA SER A 135 16.59 -3.36 -2.87
C SER A 135 15.12 -3.67 -3.18
N VAL A 136 14.52 -2.92 -4.11
CA VAL A 136 13.15 -3.22 -4.60
C VAL A 136 13.03 -4.61 -5.20
N SER A 137 14.04 -5.09 -5.93
CA SER A 137 14.02 -6.44 -6.53
C SER A 137 14.00 -7.55 -5.49
N ASP A 138 14.61 -7.31 -4.32
CA ASP A 138 14.60 -8.29 -3.22
C ASP A 138 13.34 -8.16 -2.35
N ALA A 139 12.84 -6.95 -2.20
CA ALA A 139 11.74 -6.60 -1.31
C ALA A 139 10.36 -6.82 -1.92
N CYS A 140 10.07 -6.31 -3.13
CA CYS A 140 8.70 -6.24 -3.65
C CYS A 140 8.31 -7.52 -4.41
N GLN A 141 8.47 -8.65 -3.73
CA GLN A 141 8.15 -10.00 -4.17
C GLN A 141 7.73 -10.85 -2.96
N TRP A 142 7.28 -12.07 -3.22
CA TRP A 142 7.03 -13.02 -2.13
C TRP A 142 8.34 -13.40 -1.44
N GLY A 143 8.42 -13.14 -0.14
CA GLY A 143 9.56 -13.42 0.70
C GLY A 143 9.45 -14.77 1.42
N SER A 144 10.42 -15.03 2.29
CA SER A 144 10.43 -16.21 3.16
C SER A 144 10.41 -15.81 4.63
N ALA A 145 9.89 -16.69 5.48
CA ALA A 145 9.85 -16.48 6.93
C ALA A 145 11.24 -16.14 7.49
N GLY A 146 11.30 -15.19 8.42
CA GLY A 146 12.55 -14.74 9.06
C GLY A 146 13.42 -13.79 8.22
N THR A 147 13.07 -13.53 6.96
CA THR A 147 13.86 -12.61 6.10
C THR A 147 13.58 -11.13 6.35
N ASN A 148 12.44 -10.81 6.98
CA ASN A 148 11.91 -9.45 7.10
C ASN A 148 11.69 -8.73 5.76
N ARG A 149 11.38 -9.48 4.67
CA ARG A 149 11.25 -8.92 3.32
C ARG A 149 9.95 -9.34 2.63
N GLY A 150 9.44 -8.47 1.76
CA GLY A 150 8.22 -8.71 1.00
C GLY A 150 6.99 -8.85 1.88
N ASN A 151 6.21 -9.91 1.67
CA ASN A 151 5.06 -10.21 2.53
C ASN A 151 5.45 -10.45 4.00
N TRP A 152 6.74 -10.72 4.28
CA TRP A 152 7.30 -10.82 5.63
C TRP A 152 7.91 -9.51 6.15
N ALA A 153 7.70 -8.37 5.47
CA ALA A 153 8.17 -7.09 5.98
C ALA A 153 7.64 -6.82 7.41
N PRO A 154 8.45 -6.26 8.32
CA PRO A 154 8.06 -6.08 9.73
C PRO A 154 6.86 -5.15 9.95
N VAL A 155 6.77 -4.08 9.15
CA VAL A 155 5.85 -2.97 9.40
C VAL A 155 4.99 -2.71 8.17
N ASN A 156 3.70 -2.47 8.43
CA ASN A 156 2.75 -1.99 7.44
C ASN A 156 2.37 -0.54 7.69
N LEU A 157 2.37 0.27 6.63
CA LEU A 157 1.76 1.60 6.63
C LEU A 157 0.36 1.50 6.02
N GLY A 158 -0.65 2.01 6.71
CA GLY A 158 -2.01 2.11 6.18
C GLY A 158 -2.34 3.55 5.78
N VAL A 159 -2.89 3.76 4.58
CA VAL A 159 -3.30 5.08 4.09
C VAL A 159 -4.68 5.00 3.46
N GLY A 160 -5.64 5.80 3.91
CA GLY A 160 -6.95 5.91 3.28
C GLY A 160 -7.67 7.19 3.66
N TYR A 161 -8.66 7.59 2.87
CA TYR A 161 -9.53 8.74 3.17
C TYR A 161 -10.98 8.29 3.27
N SER A 162 -11.62 8.59 4.39
CA SER A 162 -13.03 8.28 4.63
C SER A 162 -13.61 9.15 5.73
N ALA A 163 -14.92 9.41 5.68
CA ALA A 163 -15.62 10.20 6.69
C ALA A 163 -14.97 11.58 6.95
N GLY A 164 -14.54 12.24 5.87
CA GLY A 164 -13.99 13.60 5.93
C GLY A 164 -12.53 13.70 6.40
N SER A 165 -11.86 12.59 6.71
CA SER A 165 -10.47 12.58 7.18
C SER A 165 -9.62 11.55 6.45
N GLY A 166 -8.32 11.82 6.35
CA GLY A 166 -7.31 10.81 6.10
C GLY A 166 -7.00 10.02 7.36
N TRP A 167 -6.69 8.75 7.18
CA TRP A 167 -6.34 7.80 8.23
C TRP A 167 -4.99 7.20 7.88
N LEU A 168 -3.98 7.51 8.69
CA LEU A 168 -2.61 7.05 8.51
C LEU A 168 -2.23 6.19 9.70
N SER A 169 -1.73 4.99 9.44
CA SER A 169 -1.32 4.05 10.49
C SER A 169 0.10 3.53 10.27
N ILE A 170 0.74 3.13 11.37
CA ILE A 170 1.94 2.30 11.41
C ILE A 170 1.58 1.06 12.22
N MET A 171 1.68 -0.12 11.63
CA MET A 171 1.16 -1.37 12.21
C MET A 171 2.18 -2.49 12.14
N ALA A 172 2.15 -3.39 13.11
CA ALA A 172 2.83 -4.67 13.02
C ALA A 172 2.21 -5.53 11.91
N ASN A 173 3.04 -6.24 11.16
CA ASN A 173 2.58 -7.22 10.18
C ASN A 173 2.14 -8.52 10.89
N ALA A 174 1.12 -8.43 11.74
CA ALA A 174 0.57 -9.59 12.44
C ALA A 174 -0.58 -10.21 11.65
N PRO A 175 -0.72 -11.55 11.62
CA PRO A 175 0.11 -12.55 12.32
C PRO A 175 1.33 -13.04 11.50
N THR A 176 1.59 -12.44 10.33
CA THR A 176 2.61 -12.95 9.39
C THR A 176 4.02 -12.87 9.97
N ASN A 177 4.43 -11.72 10.50
CA ASN A 177 5.75 -11.47 11.07
C ASN A 177 5.66 -10.61 12.34
N PRO A 178 5.05 -11.13 13.43
CA PRO A 178 4.75 -10.33 14.64
C PRO A 178 6.01 -9.88 15.40
N ASP A 179 7.12 -10.61 15.25
CA ASP A 179 8.39 -10.34 15.93
C ASP A 179 9.41 -9.62 15.03
N GLY A 180 9.04 -9.35 13.77
CA GLY A 180 9.88 -8.64 12.82
C GLY A 180 10.18 -7.22 13.30
N LYS A 181 11.39 -6.73 12.99
CA LYS A 181 11.79 -5.35 13.32
C LYS A 181 12.49 -4.69 12.15
N LEU A 182 12.15 -3.43 11.91
CA LEU A 182 12.96 -2.52 11.10
C LEU A 182 14.18 -2.04 11.89
N ASN A 183 15.25 -1.77 11.17
CA ASN A 183 16.51 -1.19 11.63
C ASN A 183 16.52 0.35 11.64
N PHE A 184 15.35 0.99 11.54
CA PHE A 184 15.17 2.44 11.55
C PHE A 184 13.81 2.80 12.19
N LYS A 185 13.60 4.10 12.44
CA LYS A 185 12.37 4.62 13.06
C LYS A 185 11.43 5.17 12.01
N ILE A 186 10.14 5.15 12.32
CA ILE A 186 9.11 5.80 11.51
C ILE A 186 8.33 6.75 12.40
N HIS A 187 8.12 7.99 11.97
CA HIS A 187 7.25 8.94 12.64
C HIS A 187 6.30 9.58 11.64
N ILE A 188 5.01 9.71 12.00
CA ILE A 188 4.07 10.47 11.19
C ILE A 188 4.13 11.95 11.61
N GLU A 189 4.43 12.82 10.64
CA GLU A 189 4.44 14.28 10.80
C GLU A 189 3.55 14.93 9.74
N GLY A 190 3.08 16.16 9.96
CA GLY A 190 2.27 16.88 8.98
C GLY A 190 1.59 18.11 9.54
N ASP A 191 0.63 18.64 8.78
CA ASP A 191 -0.06 19.89 9.08
C ASP A 191 -1.18 19.69 10.14
N ASP A 192 -2.35 19.22 9.72
CA ASP A 192 -3.55 19.09 10.56
C ASP A 192 -3.75 17.62 11.00
N ILE A 193 -2.79 17.15 11.81
CA ILE A 193 -2.75 15.78 12.36
C ILE A 193 -3.34 15.77 13.78
N ASN A 194 -4.31 14.89 13.99
CA ASN A 194 -4.85 14.58 15.30
C ASN A 194 -4.32 13.21 15.79
N GLY A 195 -3.51 13.26 16.83
CA GLY A 195 -2.83 12.12 17.42
C GLY A 195 -1.33 12.10 17.11
N GLU A 196 -0.63 11.16 17.74
CA GLU A 196 0.78 10.86 17.49
C GLU A 196 0.90 9.41 17.06
N CYS A 197 1.83 9.11 16.17
CA CYS A 197 2.10 7.73 15.79
C CYS A 197 3.54 7.57 15.31
N SER A 198 4.29 6.73 16.03
CA SER A 198 5.68 6.39 15.73
C SER A 198 5.94 4.90 15.88
N TYR A 199 7.02 4.45 15.26
CA TYR A 199 7.59 3.13 15.42
C TYR A 199 9.09 3.24 15.73
N GLU A 200 9.55 2.46 16.71
CA GLU A 200 10.96 2.24 17.00
C GLU A 200 11.18 0.84 17.60
N ASN A 201 12.09 0.06 17.00
CA ASN A 201 12.59 -1.21 17.55
C ASN A 201 11.50 -2.23 18.00
N GLY A 202 10.41 -2.34 17.23
CA GLY A 202 9.28 -3.23 17.53
C GLY A 202 8.26 -2.65 18.52
N GLN A 203 8.32 -1.35 18.80
CA GLN A 203 7.32 -0.62 19.59
C GLN A 203 6.62 0.39 18.70
N TYR A 204 5.30 0.50 18.86
CA TYR A 204 4.44 1.45 18.17
C TYR A 204 3.85 2.39 19.23
N CYS A 205 4.16 3.67 19.14
CA CYS A 205 3.80 4.63 20.19
C CYS A 205 2.82 5.67 19.67
N ASP A 206 1.82 5.97 20.48
CA ASP A 206 0.89 7.08 20.31
C ASP A 206 0.86 7.95 21.58
N GLY A 207 -0.05 8.93 21.63
CA GLY A 207 -0.18 9.85 22.77
C GLY A 207 -0.57 9.19 24.10
N SER A 208 -0.92 7.89 24.11
CA SER A 208 -1.23 7.11 25.30
C SER A 208 -0.09 6.20 25.77
N GLY A 209 0.97 6.04 24.96
CA GLY A 209 2.12 5.20 25.24
C GLY A 209 2.45 4.25 24.09
N CYS A 210 3.30 3.26 24.38
CA CYS A 210 3.79 2.30 23.38
C CYS A 210 3.12 0.93 23.52
N ASN A 211 2.90 0.28 22.37
CA ASN A 211 2.31 -1.05 22.27
C ASN A 211 3.02 -1.88 21.16
N SER A 212 2.60 -3.13 20.96
CA SER A 212 3.17 -4.06 19.97
C SER A 212 2.34 -4.24 18.70
N GLN A 213 1.23 -3.50 18.55
CA GLN A 213 0.23 -3.72 17.49
C GLN A 213 0.29 -2.63 16.42
N GLY A 214 0.36 -1.38 16.83
CA GLY A 214 0.32 -0.24 15.91
C GLY A 214 -0.28 1.01 16.54
N CYS A 215 -0.31 2.06 15.74
CA CYS A 215 -0.97 3.33 16.05
C CYS A 215 -1.60 3.91 14.78
N THR A 216 -2.54 4.84 14.94
CA THR A 216 -3.24 5.51 13.83
C THR A 216 -3.49 6.96 14.20
N VAL A 217 -3.35 7.85 13.22
CA VAL A 217 -3.70 9.27 13.34
C VAL A 217 -4.75 9.65 12.29
N ALA A 218 -5.52 10.69 12.60
CA ALA A 218 -6.41 11.33 11.64
C ALA A 218 -5.74 12.57 11.04
N VAL A 219 -5.86 12.77 9.74
CA VAL A 219 -5.33 13.94 9.00
C VAL A 219 -6.51 14.65 8.35
N ARG A 220 -6.81 15.87 8.76
CA ARG A 220 -8.02 16.58 8.30
C ARG A 220 -7.78 17.36 7.00
N SER A 221 -6.59 17.93 6.84
CA SER A 221 -6.21 18.71 5.67
C SER A 221 -4.69 18.81 5.54
N GLY A 222 -4.22 19.27 4.39
CA GLY A 222 -2.79 19.53 4.14
C GLY A 222 -1.98 18.27 3.86
N GLU A 223 -0.72 18.33 4.26
CA GLU A 223 0.28 17.29 4.05
C GLU A 223 0.47 16.42 5.30
N ALA A 224 0.62 15.11 5.09
CA ALA A 224 1.13 14.18 6.08
C ALA A 224 2.23 13.30 5.48
N ARG A 225 3.23 12.98 6.29
CA ARG A 225 4.44 12.27 5.86
C ARG A 225 4.84 11.21 6.87
N TYR A 226 5.15 10.02 6.36
CA TYR A 226 5.94 9.03 7.09
C TYR A 226 7.40 9.41 6.96
N VAL A 227 8.04 9.76 8.07
CA VAL A 227 9.45 10.10 8.12
C VAL A 227 10.25 8.88 8.56
N PHE A 228 11.14 8.40 7.69
CA PHE A 228 12.10 7.33 8.03
C PHE A 228 13.40 7.98 8.52
N SER A 229 13.92 7.54 9.67
CA SER A 229 15.11 8.13 10.32
C SER A 229 15.92 7.12 11.12
#